data_AF-A0AA91GN15-F1
#
_entry.id   AF-A0AA91GN15-F1
#
_cell.length_a   1.000
_cell.length_b   1.000
_cell.length_c   1.000
_cell.angle_alpha   90.00
_cell.angle_beta   90.00
_cell.angle_gamma   90.00
#
_symmetry.space_group_name_H-M   'P 1'
#
loop_
_entity.id
_entity.type
_entity.pdbx_description
1 polymer ?
#
loop_
_entity_poly.entity_id
_entity_poly.type
_entity_poly.pdbx_seq_one_letter_code
_entity_poly.pdbx_strand_id
1 'polypeptide(L)'
;MILLIASCSNKKSTEEVTKDLDTISSWAATAHMVGDAWIRKAVPTNYAKQTLKTTQEQLQKETDNLSKLSIPPNQQQSLLKPIQQLKYIVDQMSLAVEKKDRSAIATQIKQLSTQEQTIRRLAKSAGEKP
;
A
#
# COMPACT_ATOMS: atom_id res chain seq x y z
N MET A 1 25.50 25.86 30.54
CA MET A 1 25.98 25.38 29.24
C MET A 1 25.18 24.13 28.88
N ILE A 2 24.47 24.22 27.76
CA ILE A 2 23.83 23.15 26.98
C ILE A 2 22.54 22.52 27.57
N LEU A 3 21.43 23.04 27.05
CA LEU A 3 20.12 22.39 26.93
C LEU A 3 20.24 21.21 25.94
N LEU A 4 19.99 19.98 26.38
CA LEU A 4 19.78 18.81 25.52
C LEU A 4 18.39 18.22 25.81
N ILE A 5 17.37 18.87 25.27
CA ILE A 5 16.02 18.29 25.12
C ILE A 5 15.61 18.42 23.66
N ALA A 6 16.18 17.55 22.84
CA ALA A 6 15.63 17.24 21.54
C ALA A 6 16.02 15.81 21.19
N SER A 7 15.04 14.90 21.22
CA SER A 7 14.94 13.72 20.34
C SER A 7 14.22 12.55 21.05
N CYS A 8 12.97 12.76 21.45
CA CYS A 8 12.02 11.66 21.67
C CYS A 8 10.86 11.66 20.66
N SER A 9 10.70 12.73 19.86
CA SER A 9 9.61 12.85 18.89
C SER A 9 9.79 11.96 17.65
N ASN A 10 11.04 11.65 17.25
CA ASN A 10 11.31 10.87 16.03
C ASN A 10 10.99 9.38 16.16
N LYS A 11 11.04 8.78 17.34
CA LYS A 11 10.76 7.35 17.48
C LYS A 11 9.30 7.02 17.18
N LYS A 12 8.40 7.91 17.63
CA LYS A 12 6.95 7.75 17.43
C LYS A 12 6.59 7.88 15.95
N SER A 13 7.13 8.87 15.24
CA SER A 13 6.86 9.04 13.81
C SER A 13 7.41 7.88 12.97
N THR A 14 8.57 7.33 13.32
CA THR A 14 9.12 6.15 12.64
C THR A 14 8.26 4.90 12.83
N GLU A 15 7.82 4.63 14.07
CA GLU A 15 6.96 3.47 14.37
C GLU A 15 5.59 3.58 13.68
N GLU A 16 5.01 4.79 13.65
CA GLU A 16 3.78 5.08 12.91
C GLU A 16 3.96 4.85 11.40
N VAL A 17 5.06 5.33 10.80
CA VAL A 17 5.36 5.07 9.37
C VAL A 17 5.47 3.58 9.09
N THR A 18 6.23 2.82 9.90
CA THR A 18 6.39 1.38 9.66
C THR A 18 5.06 0.63 9.77
N LYS A 19 4.26 0.94 10.79
CA LYS A 19 2.92 0.36 10.99
C LYS A 19 1.99 0.63 9.80
N ASP A 20 1.98 1.86 9.29
CA ASP A 20 1.14 2.23 8.15
C ASP A 20 1.60 1.48 6.88
N LEU A 21 2.92 1.35 6.66
CA LEU A 21 3.47 0.60 5.53
C LEU A 21 3.20 -0.92 5.62
N ASP A 22 3.19 -1.50 6.81
CA ASP A 22 2.80 -2.91 7.04
C ASP A 22 1.31 -3.12 6.75
N THR A 23 0.48 -2.17 7.18
CA THR A 23 -0.97 -2.19 6.89
C THR A 23 -1.22 -2.09 5.38
N ILE A 24 -0.52 -1.19 4.69
CA ILE A 24 -0.57 -1.06 3.22
C ILE A 24 -0.12 -2.35 2.54
N SER A 25 0.95 -2.99 3.03
CA SER A 25 1.45 -4.25 2.47
C SER A 25 0.43 -5.38 2.62
N SER A 26 -0.30 -5.40 3.73
CA SER A 26 -1.36 -6.39 3.98
C SER A 26 -2.55 -6.21 3.02
N TRP A 27 -2.92 -4.96 2.73
CA TRP A 27 -3.94 -4.63 1.73
C TRP A 27 -3.49 -4.96 0.30
N ALA A 28 -2.22 -4.72 -0.04
CA ALA A 28 -1.64 -5.16 -1.31
C ALA A 28 -1.75 -6.69 -1.47
N ALA A 29 -1.39 -7.45 -0.44
CA ALA A 29 -1.52 -8.92 -0.44
C ALA A 29 -2.98 -9.37 -0.59
N THR A 30 -3.94 -8.64 0.00
CA THR A 30 -5.37 -8.90 -0.17
C THR A 30 -5.82 -8.70 -1.62
N ALA A 31 -5.40 -7.61 -2.28
CA ALA A 31 -5.67 -7.38 -3.70
C ALA A 31 -5.07 -8.49 -4.58
N HIS A 32 -3.83 -8.91 -4.30
CA HIS A 32 -3.19 -10.02 -5.01
C HIS A 32 -4.04 -11.29 -4.89
N MET A 33 -4.32 -11.70 -3.65
CA MET A 33 -5.06 -12.92 -3.35
C MET A 33 -6.41 -12.95 -4.06
N VAL A 34 -7.20 -11.87 -3.97
CA VAL A 34 -8.53 -11.85 -4.59
C VAL A 34 -8.45 -11.81 -6.12
N GLY A 35 -7.45 -11.13 -6.68
CA GLY A 35 -7.19 -11.13 -8.12
C GLY A 35 -6.87 -12.54 -8.64
N ASP A 36 -5.98 -13.26 -7.97
CA ASP A 36 -5.58 -14.63 -8.35
C ASP A 36 -6.77 -15.60 -8.19
N ALA A 37 -7.49 -15.52 -7.07
CA ALA A 37 -8.69 -16.33 -6.84
C ALA A 37 -9.76 -16.07 -7.92
N TRP A 38 -9.94 -14.83 -8.35
CA TRP A 38 -10.92 -14.49 -9.38
C TRP A 38 -10.49 -14.98 -10.78
N ILE A 39 -9.20 -14.90 -11.13
CA ILE A 39 -8.66 -15.50 -12.36
C ILE A 39 -8.97 -17.00 -12.40
N ARG A 40 -8.74 -17.71 -11.28
CA ARG A 40 -9.01 -19.14 -11.12
C ARG A 40 -10.50 -19.49 -11.01
N LYS A 41 -11.40 -18.50 -11.08
CA LYS A 41 -12.85 -18.66 -10.88
C LYS A 41 -13.22 -19.24 -9.49
N ALA A 42 -12.34 -19.08 -8.51
CA ALA A 42 -12.55 -19.56 -7.15
C ALA A 42 -13.48 -18.63 -6.33
N VAL A 43 -13.69 -17.39 -6.81
CA VAL A 43 -14.60 -16.42 -6.18
C VAL A 43 -15.52 -15.75 -7.21
N PRO A 44 -16.75 -15.36 -6.83
CA PRO A 44 -17.64 -14.60 -7.69
C PRO A 44 -17.10 -13.21 -8.04
N THR A 45 -17.49 -12.68 -9.22
CA THR A 45 -17.12 -11.33 -9.66
C THR A 45 -17.53 -10.25 -8.66
N ASN A 46 -18.74 -10.33 -8.08
CA ASN A 46 -19.21 -9.34 -7.11
C ASN A 46 -18.35 -9.32 -5.84
N TYR A 47 -17.92 -10.50 -5.37
CA TYR A 47 -17.01 -10.61 -4.24
C TYR A 47 -15.65 -9.98 -4.56
N ALA A 48 -15.08 -10.30 -5.72
CA ALA A 48 -13.79 -9.74 -6.14
C ALA A 48 -13.85 -8.21 -6.28
N LYS A 49 -14.90 -7.67 -6.93
CA LYS A 49 -15.11 -6.23 -7.08
C LYS A 49 -15.24 -5.54 -5.72
N GLN A 50 -16.06 -6.07 -4.82
CA GLN A 50 -16.25 -5.48 -3.49
C GLN A 50 -14.95 -5.50 -2.67
N THR A 51 -14.20 -6.61 -2.70
CA THR A 51 -12.92 -6.73 -1.98
C THR A 51 -11.88 -5.75 -2.51
N LEU A 52 -11.76 -5.61 -3.84
CA LEU A 52 -10.83 -4.65 -4.45
C LEU A 52 -11.23 -3.21 -4.14
N LYS A 53 -12.53 -2.89 -4.15
CA LYS A 53 -13.03 -1.58 -3.73
C LYS A 53 -12.69 -1.27 -2.26
N THR A 54 -12.95 -2.20 -1.35
CA THR A 54 -12.58 -2.03 0.06
C THR A 54 -11.06 -1.88 0.22
N THR A 55 -10.27 -2.64 -0.55
CA THR A 55 -8.82 -2.50 -0.55
C THR A 55 -8.40 -1.10 -0.97
N GLN A 56 -9.00 -0.54 -2.01
CA GLN A 56 -8.74 0.84 -2.47
C GLN A 56 -9.09 1.88 -1.40
N GLU A 57 -10.23 1.73 -0.71
CA GLU A 57 -10.66 2.63 0.37
C GLU A 57 -9.68 2.60 1.54
N GLN A 58 -9.19 1.42 1.93
CA GLN A 58 -8.23 1.29 3.02
C GLN A 58 -6.86 1.83 2.64
N LEU A 59 -6.39 1.55 1.41
CA LEU A 59 -5.15 2.16 0.90
C LEU A 59 -5.23 3.69 0.87
N GLN A 60 -6.39 4.26 0.50
CA GLN A 60 -6.61 5.70 0.57
C GLN A 60 -6.48 6.21 2.01
N LYS A 61 -7.15 5.56 2.96
CA LYS A 61 -7.09 5.92 4.38
C LYS A 61 -5.67 5.92 4.93
N GLU A 62 -4.88 4.88 4.65
CA GLU A 62 -3.48 4.82 5.12
C GLU A 62 -2.58 5.85 4.42
N THR A 63 -2.83 6.13 3.13
CA THR A 63 -2.13 7.22 2.43
C THR A 63 -2.42 8.58 3.08
N ASP A 64 -3.65 8.81 3.52
CA ASP A 64 -4.07 10.05 4.17
C ASP A 64 -3.54 10.17 5.60
N ASN A 65 -3.29 9.04 6.28
CA ASN A 65 -2.61 9.03 7.58
C ASN A 65 -1.13 9.40 7.41
N LEU A 66 -0.44 8.74 6.47
CA LEU A 66 0.96 9.01 6.16
C LEU A 66 1.21 10.46 5.70
N SER A 67 0.28 11.06 4.96
CA SER A 67 0.41 12.45 4.49
C SER A 67 0.32 13.49 5.61
N LYS A 68 -0.27 13.12 6.76
CA LYS A 68 -0.39 13.98 7.95
C LYS A 68 0.80 13.86 8.89
N LEU A 69 1.68 12.88 8.69
CA LEU A 69 2.87 12.71 9.51
C LEU A 69 3.85 13.86 9.26
N SER A 70 4.46 14.36 10.33
CA SER A 70 5.46 15.41 10.28
C SER A 70 6.82 14.84 9.84
N ILE A 71 6.96 14.56 8.55
CA ILE A 71 8.20 14.06 7.91
C ILE A 71 8.70 15.03 6.83
N PRO A 72 10.01 15.06 6.53
CA PRO A 72 10.57 15.93 5.49
C PRO A 72 9.90 15.70 4.12
N PRO A 73 9.60 16.76 3.33
CA PRO A 73 8.88 16.64 2.07
C PRO A 73 9.48 15.62 1.08
N ASN A 74 10.81 15.56 0.98
CA ASN A 74 11.49 14.61 0.10
C ASN A 74 11.27 13.15 0.53
N GLN A 75 11.24 12.89 1.83
CA GLN A 75 10.96 11.57 2.39
C GLN A 75 9.47 11.21 2.27
N GLN A 76 8.59 12.19 2.47
CA GLN A 76 7.16 11.99 2.24
C GLN A 76 6.87 11.61 0.79
N GLN A 77 7.49 12.31 -0.16
CA GLN A 77 7.28 12.03 -1.57
C GLN A 77 7.82 10.65 -1.99
N SER A 78 8.97 10.22 -1.43
CA SER A 78 9.51 8.88 -1.70
C SER A 78 8.64 7.76 -1.12
N LEU A 79 7.92 8.02 -0.03
CA LEU A 79 6.95 7.10 0.58
C LEU A 79 5.62 7.06 -0.18
N LEU A 80 5.05 8.22 -0.51
CA LEU A 80 3.71 8.30 -1.09
C LEU A 80 3.65 7.83 -2.55
N LYS A 81 4.72 8.01 -3.33
CA LYS A 81 4.70 7.67 -4.77
C LYS A 81 4.45 6.17 -5.04
N PRO A 82 5.13 5.22 -4.39
CA PRO A 82 4.82 3.78 -4.55
C PRO A 82 3.40 3.42 -4.11
N ILE A 83 2.88 4.07 -3.05
CA ILE A 83 1.52 3.82 -2.55
C ILE A 83 0.46 4.33 -3.54
N GLN A 84 0.69 5.49 -4.16
CA GLN A 84 -0.17 6.00 -5.24
C GLN A 84 -0.21 5.04 -6.44
N GLN A 85 0.94 4.48 -6.82
CA GLN A 85 1.02 3.47 -7.88
C GLN A 85 0.26 2.19 -7.50
N LEU A 86 0.39 1.74 -6.24
CA LEU A 86 -0.36 0.59 -5.72
C LEU A 86 -1.87 0.83 -5.82
N LYS A 87 -2.36 2.00 -5.39
CA LYS A 87 -3.78 2.37 -5.48
C LYS A 87 -4.29 2.36 -6.91
N TYR A 88 -3.51 2.92 -7.84
CA TYR A 88 -3.85 2.90 -9.26
C TYR A 88 -3.97 1.47 -9.79
N ILE A 89 -3.03 0.58 -9.44
CA ILE A 89 -3.09 -0.83 -9.86
C ILE A 89 -4.35 -1.52 -9.33
N VAL A 90 -4.70 -1.33 -8.05
CA VAL A 90 -5.92 -1.92 -7.44
C VAL A 90 -7.19 -1.39 -8.11
N ASP A 91 -7.24 -0.11 -8.45
CA ASP A 91 -8.34 0.48 -9.22
C ASP A 91 -8.48 -0.17 -10.61
N GLN A 92 -7.37 -0.33 -11.33
CA GLN A 92 -7.37 -1.03 -12.61
C GLN A 92 -7.77 -2.50 -12.48
N MET A 93 -7.43 -3.17 -11.38
CA MET A 93 -7.93 -4.52 -11.08
C MET A 93 -9.45 -4.52 -10.92
N SER A 94 -10.02 -3.57 -10.18
CA SER A 94 -11.48 -3.48 -9.99
C SER A 94 -12.20 -3.32 -11.35
N LEU A 95 -11.68 -2.44 -12.21
CA LEU A 95 -12.22 -2.22 -13.56
C LEU A 95 -12.09 -3.47 -14.45
N ALA A 96 -10.97 -4.20 -14.38
CA ALA A 96 -10.78 -5.42 -15.14
C ALA A 96 -11.69 -6.57 -14.67
N VAL A 97 -11.94 -6.69 -13.36
CA VAL A 97 -12.93 -7.63 -12.81
C VAL A 97 -14.32 -7.33 -13.36
N GLU A 98 -14.71 -6.05 -13.38
CA GLU A 98 -16.00 -5.59 -13.91
C GLU A 98 -16.14 -5.88 -15.42
N LYS A 99 -15.09 -5.64 -16.20
CA LYS A 99 -15.04 -5.97 -17.63
C LYS A 99 -14.84 -7.46 -17.93
N LYS A 100 -14.71 -8.31 -16.91
CA LYS A 100 -14.39 -9.74 -17.01
C LYS A 100 -13.07 -10.02 -17.76
N ASP A 101 -12.14 -9.07 -17.72
CA ASP A 101 -10.84 -9.17 -18.38
C ASP A 101 -9.80 -9.81 -17.46
N ARG A 102 -9.64 -11.13 -17.58
CA ARG A 102 -8.65 -11.90 -16.80
C ARG A 102 -7.21 -11.63 -17.19
N SER A 103 -6.96 -11.26 -18.45
CA SER A 103 -5.61 -10.97 -18.93
C SER A 103 -5.11 -9.67 -18.30
N ALA A 104 -5.98 -8.66 -18.23
CA ALA A 104 -5.71 -7.43 -17.51
C ALA A 104 -5.42 -7.69 -16.03
N ILE A 105 -6.23 -8.50 -15.32
CA ILE A 105 -5.92 -8.86 -13.90
C ILE A 105 -4.56 -9.52 -13.77
N ALA A 106 -4.22 -10.48 -14.63
CA ALA A 106 -2.93 -11.16 -14.55
C ALA A 106 -1.75 -10.18 -14.74
N THR A 107 -1.92 -9.17 -15.60
CA THR A 107 -0.94 -8.11 -15.78
C THR A 107 -0.84 -7.23 -14.54
N GLN A 108 -1.99 -6.84 -13.97
CA GLN A 108 -2.03 -6.01 -12.77
C GLN A 108 -1.44 -6.71 -11.54
N ILE A 109 -1.64 -8.02 -11.36
CA ILE A 109 -1.01 -8.80 -10.27
C ILE A 109 0.52 -8.76 -10.35
N LYS A 110 1.09 -8.82 -11.56
CA LYS A 110 2.55 -8.69 -11.74
C LYS A 110 3.04 -7.31 -11.32
N GLN A 111 2.33 -6.26 -11.72
CA GLN A 111 2.67 -4.89 -11.33
C GLN A 111 2.50 -4.66 -9.82
N LEU A 112 1.42 -5.20 -9.24
CA LEU A 112 1.12 -5.16 -7.81
C LEU A 112 2.27 -5.77 -6.99
N SER A 113 2.74 -6.95 -7.40
CA SER A 113 3.83 -7.67 -6.72
C SER A 113 5.13 -6.86 -6.68
N THR A 114 5.45 -6.15 -7.77
CA THR A 114 6.61 -5.24 -7.81
C THR A 114 6.46 -4.10 -6.81
N GLN A 115 5.26 -3.51 -6.71
CA GLN A 115 5.02 -2.41 -5.77
C GLN A 115 4.96 -2.85 -4.32
N GLU A 116 4.40 -4.02 -4.05
CA GLU A 116 4.42 -4.63 -2.72
C GLU A 116 5.87 -4.82 -2.22
N GLN A 117 6.77 -5.32 -3.07
CA GLN A 117 8.18 -5.45 -2.72
C GLN A 117 8.85 -4.10 -2.43
N THR A 118 8.53 -3.06 -3.21
CA THR A 118 9.03 -1.70 -2.97
C THR A 118 8.57 -1.19 -1.61
N ILE A 119 7.27 -1.31 -1.30
CA ILE A 119 6.70 -0.83 -0.03
C ILE A 119 7.29 -1.61 1.16
N ARG A 120 7.45 -2.93 1.06
CA ARG A 120 8.12 -3.74 2.09
C ARG A 120 9.57 -3.32 2.35
N ARG A 121 10.31 -2.92 1.30
CA ARG A 121 11.67 -2.37 1.47
C ARG A 121 11.63 -1.03 2.19
N LEU A 122 10.67 -0.16 1.88
CA LEU A 122 10.48 1.11 2.58
C LEU A 122 10.16 0.91 4.05
N ALA A 123 9.30 -0.06 4.39
CA ALA A 123 8.97 -0.40 5.78
C ALA A 123 10.20 -0.83 6.58
N LYS A 124 11.06 -1.67 5.97
CA LYS A 124 12.34 -2.09 6.56
C LYS A 124 13.30 -0.91 6.76
N SER A 125 13.48 -0.08 5.74
CA SER A 125 14.37 1.09 5.83
C SER A 125 13.87 2.16 6.79
N ALA A 126 12.55 2.25 7.01
CA ALA A 126 11.99 3.14 8.02
C ALA A 126 12.25 2.58 9.43
N GLY A 127 12.14 1.27 9.63
CA GLY A 127 12.37 0.61 10.92
C GLY A 127 13.85 0.50 11.32
N GLU A 128 14.78 0.51 10.37
CA GLU A 128 16.22 0.57 10.63
C GLU A 128 16.62 1.99 11.05
N LYS A 129 16.88 2.18 12.36
CA LYS A 129 17.55 3.39 12.87
C LYS A 129 18.92 3.56 12.18
N PRO A 130 19.32 4.80 11.81
CA PRO A 130 20.74 5.11 11.63
C PRO A 130 21.51 4.96 12.96
#